data_AF-D5CSB9-F1
#
_entry.id   AF-D5CSB9-F1
#
_cell.length_a   1.000
_cell.length_b   1.000
_cell.length_c   1.000
_cell.angle_alpha   90.00
_cell.angle_beta   90.00
_cell.angle_gamma   90.00
#
_symmetry.space_group_name_H-M   'P 1'
#
loop_
_entity.id
_entity.type
_entity.pdbx_description
1 polymer ?
#
loop_
_entity_poly.entity_id
_entity_poly.type
_entity_poly.pdbx_seq_one_letter_code
_entity_poly.pdbx_strand_id
1 'polypeptide(L)'
;MCIGIPMQVVEVEGAFAWCEGRGRRERLNVILLEEVSPGDWVYATLGHARERITAQRAEEIGLALDGLAAALQGETDLEAYFPAPAAPQLPDMPDKSGKSGLKILVLGIGNTLLADEGVGIVVMQELKARLGADEDIEFLDGGTLSFTLAVPISECDALLVIDAAELGATPGTVRSFEGEAMDRFLGENRKSSVHEVGLLDLRSISLLTGYWPQRRALIGIQPAFVGWGEALTPAVATALPDICNAAAGIIGRFRLGAGLQALDQMS
;
A
#
# COMPACT_ATOMS: atom_id res chain seq x y z
N MET A 1 -4.34 16.57 1.61
CA MET A 1 -3.06 16.00 2.07
C MET A 1 -2.50 16.92 3.14
N CYS A 2 -2.30 16.46 4.37
CA CYS A 2 -1.75 17.30 5.43
C CYS A 2 -0.26 17.00 5.56
N ILE A 3 0.57 17.96 5.15
CA ILE A 3 2.03 17.86 5.22
C ILE A 3 2.45 18.04 6.68
N GLY A 4 3.36 17.21 7.17
CA GLY A 4 3.85 17.34 8.53
C GLY A 4 4.90 18.42 8.67
N ILE A 5 4.90 19.09 9.81
CA ILE A 5 5.73 20.26 10.08
C ILE A 5 6.59 19.96 11.31
N PRO A 6 7.92 20.13 11.24
CA PRO A 6 8.77 20.06 12.40
C PRO A 6 8.48 21.26 13.32
N MET A 7 8.20 20.99 14.59
CA MET A 7 7.95 22.01 15.60
C MET A 7 8.77 21.71 16.86
N GLN A 8 9.26 22.75 17.52
CA GLN A 8 9.94 22.64 18.80
C GLN A 8 8.93 22.80 19.94
N VAL A 9 9.02 21.94 20.94
CA VAL A 9 8.18 21.97 22.13
C VAL A 9 8.62 23.15 23.01
N VAL A 10 7.68 24.02 23.35
CA VAL A 10 7.90 25.20 24.20
C VAL A 10 7.44 24.92 25.62
N GLU A 11 6.28 24.28 25.76
CA GLU A 11 5.64 24.03 27.05
C GLU A 11 4.80 22.75 26.99
N VAL A 12 4.77 21.98 28.07
CA VAL A 12 4.04 20.71 28.16
C VAL A 12 2.96 20.80 29.22
N GLU A 13 1.75 20.43 28.84
CA GLU A 13 0.52 20.47 29.64
C GLU A 13 -0.16 19.09 29.60
N GLY A 14 0.38 18.13 30.36
CA GLY A 14 -0.15 16.77 30.42
C GLY A 14 -0.08 16.07 29.06
N ALA A 15 -1.24 15.74 28.46
CA ALA A 15 -1.33 15.08 27.16
C ALA A 15 -1.16 16.04 25.97
N PHE A 16 -0.95 17.34 26.21
CA PHE A 16 -0.78 18.36 25.19
C PHE A 16 0.54 19.10 25.38
N ALA A 17 1.06 19.68 24.30
CA ALA A 17 2.20 20.58 24.34
C ALA A 17 1.96 21.77 23.42
N TRP A 18 2.42 22.95 23.83
CA TRP A 18 2.58 24.09 22.93
C TRP A 18 3.88 23.93 22.17
N CYS A 19 3.79 23.91 20.85
CA CYS A 19 4.93 23.77 19.96
C CYS A 19 5.00 24.96 19.00
N GLU A 20 6.21 25.36 18.64
CA GLU A 20 6.49 26.45 17.70
C GLU A 20 7.31 25.95 16.52
N GLY A 21 6.92 26.35 15.31
CA GLY A 21 7.60 25.93 14.09
C GLY A 21 7.12 26.76 12.91
N ARG A 22 8.05 27.15 12.03
CA ARG A 22 7.78 27.94 10.82
C ARG A 22 6.90 29.19 11.07
N GLY A 23 7.21 29.92 12.15
CA GLY A 23 6.51 31.16 12.51
C GLY A 23 5.09 30.97 13.08
N ARG A 24 4.69 29.73 13.41
CA ARG A 24 3.39 29.40 13.99
C ARG A 24 3.57 28.73 15.34
N ARG A 25 2.65 29.03 16.27
CA ARG A 25 2.48 28.32 17.53
C ARG A 25 1.22 27.47 17.45
N GLU A 26 1.32 26.20 17.80
CA GLU A 26 0.22 25.25 17.75
C GLU A 26 0.19 24.41 19.02
N ARG A 27 -1.02 24.04 19.48
CA ARG A 27 -1.20 23.12 20.58
C ARG A 27 -1.35 21.71 20.02
N LEU A 28 -0.37 20.86 20.27
CA LEU A 28 -0.31 19.50 19.76
C LEU A 28 -0.66 18.51 20.86
N ASN A 29 -1.40 17.46 20.51
CA ASN A 29 -1.55 16.29 21.37
C ASN A 29 -0.29 15.42 21.27
N VAL A 30 0.35 15.15 22.40
CA VAL A 30 1.62 14.42 22.53
C VAL A 30 1.45 13.04 23.19
N ILE A 31 0.21 12.57 23.40
CA ILE A 31 -0.09 11.32 24.14
C ILE A 31 0.55 10.06 23.53
N LEU A 32 0.90 10.11 22.24
CA LEU A 32 1.51 9.01 21.51
C LEU A 32 3.04 8.95 21.65
N LEU A 33 3.64 9.92 22.34
CA LEU A 33 5.08 10.03 22.52
C LEU A 33 5.48 9.66 23.95
N GLU A 34 6.61 8.98 24.06
CA GLU A 34 7.31 8.83 25.35
C GLU A 34 7.84 10.19 25.80
N GLU A 35 7.75 10.47 27.12
CA GLU A 35 8.03 11.74 27.79
C GLU A 35 8.64 12.85 26.91
N VAL A 36 7.83 13.86 26.62
CA VAL A 36 8.21 15.03 25.81
C VAL A 36 8.57 16.19 26.73
N SER A 37 9.69 16.86 26.45
CA SER A 37 10.19 17.99 27.24
C SER A 37 10.31 19.26 26.40
N PRO A 38 10.20 20.46 27.03
CA PRO A 38 10.57 21.71 26.38
C PRO A 38 11.97 21.63 25.74
N GLY A 39 12.08 22.06 24.50
CA GLY A 39 13.28 21.97 23.67
C GLY A 39 13.32 20.78 22.72
N ASP A 40 12.52 19.72 22.95
CA ASP A 40 12.40 18.59 22.04
C ASP A 40 11.81 19.04 20.69
N TRP A 41 12.25 18.39 19.62
CA TRP A 41 11.65 18.54 18.30
C TRP A 41 10.65 17.42 18.04
N VAL A 42 9.49 17.77 17.51
CA VAL A 42 8.42 16.84 17.17
C VAL A 42 7.95 17.03 15.73
N TYR A 43 7.53 15.93 15.10
CA TYR A 43 6.90 15.97 13.78
C TYR A 43 5.38 16.09 13.93
N ALA A 44 4.85 17.26 13.59
CA ALA A 44 3.45 17.63 13.80
C ALA A 44 2.60 17.36 12.56
N THR A 45 1.46 16.68 12.72
CA THR A 45 0.46 16.52 11.66
C THR A 45 -0.93 16.55 12.27
N LEU A 46 -1.87 17.31 11.68
CA LEU A 46 -3.29 17.28 12.06
C LEU A 46 -3.53 17.50 13.58
N GLY A 47 -2.77 18.40 14.22
CA GLY A 47 -2.90 18.67 15.66
C GLY A 47 -2.27 17.62 16.58
N HIS A 48 -1.51 16.67 16.05
CA HIS A 48 -0.81 15.63 16.81
C HIS A 48 0.70 15.68 16.58
N ALA A 49 1.47 15.42 17.62
CA ALA A 49 2.89 15.09 17.50
C ALA A 49 3.02 13.57 17.29
N ARG A 50 3.53 13.15 16.12
CA ARG A 50 3.59 11.71 15.75
C ARG A 50 4.85 11.00 16.20
N GLU A 51 5.97 11.70 16.16
CA GLU A 51 7.27 11.18 16.59
C GLU A 51 8.14 12.34 17.12
N ARG A 52 9.09 12.00 17.99
CA ARG A 52 10.22 12.88 18.33
C ARG A 52 11.24 12.79 17.21
N ILE A 53 11.78 13.93 16.80
CA ILE A 53 12.81 14.01 15.75
C ILE A 53 14.03 14.73 16.30
N THR A 54 15.17 14.56 15.65
CA THR A 54 16.39 15.31 15.98
C THR A 54 16.31 16.72 15.43
N ALA A 55 17.07 17.66 15.99
CA ALA A 55 17.20 19.01 15.44
C ALA A 55 17.71 19.00 13.99
N GLN A 56 18.65 18.10 13.67
CA GLN A 56 19.13 17.91 12.30
C GLN A 56 17.99 17.48 11.37
N ARG A 57 17.20 16.47 11.76
CA ARG A 57 16.07 16.00 10.95
C ARG A 57 14.99 17.09 10.79
N ALA A 58 14.79 17.93 11.81
CA ALA A 58 13.90 19.09 11.73
C ALA A 58 14.39 20.13 10.70
N GLU A 59 15.70 20.38 10.63
CA GLU A 59 16.32 21.25 9.64
C GLU A 59 16.20 20.69 8.22
N GLU A 60 16.51 19.40 8.03
CA GLU A 60 16.37 18.70 6.74
C GLU A 60 14.93 18.75 6.21
N ILE A 61 13.94 18.46 7.06
CA ILE A 61 12.51 18.58 6.68
C ILE A 61 12.17 20.04 6.37
N GLY A 62 12.67 20.99 7.17
CA GLY A 62 12.45 22.41 6.96
C GLY A 62 12.92 22.87 5.58
N LEU A 63 14.13 22.46 5.19
CA LEU A 63 14.73 22.77 3.91
C LEU A 63 13.95 22.16 2.73
N ALA A 64 13.51 20.90 2.87
CA ALA A 64 12.68 20.25 1.85
C ALA A 64 11.30 20.95 1.68
N LEU A 65 10.70 21.43 2.78
CA LEU A 65 9.46 22.22 2.73
C LEU A 65 9.66 23.57 2.04
N ASP A 66 10.82 24.21 2.23
CA ASP A 66 11.18 25.45 1.54
C ASP A 66 11.36 25.20 0.04
N GLY A 67 12.00 24.09 -0.35
CA GLY A 67 12.10 23.67 -1.75
C GLY A 67 10.75 23.39 -2.40
N LEU A 68 9.83 22.74 -1.69
CA LEU A 68 8.46 22.55 -2.17
C LEU A 68 7.75 23.90 -2.37
N ALA A 69 7.91 24.84 -1.44
CA ALA A 69 7.32 26.17 -1.56
C ALA A 69 7.90 26.96 -2.75
N ALA A 70 9.21 26.89 -2.98
CA ALA A 70 9.89 27.48 -4.12
C ALA A 70 9.40 26.88 -5.46
N ALA A 71 9.29 25.55 -5.53
CA ALA A 71 8.77 24.84 -6.71
C ALA A 71 7.34 25.29 -7.06
N LEU A 72 6.47 25.43 -6.06
CA LEU A 72 5.10 25.92 -6.25
C LEU A 72 5.05 27.37 -6.73
N GLN A 73 6.10 28.16 -6.47
CA GLN A 73 6.26 29.53 -6.97
C GLN A 73 6.91 29.59 -8.38
N GLY A 74 7.21 28.43 -8.97
CA GLY A 74 7.76 28.32 -10.33
C GLY A 74 9.29 28.28 -10.38
N GLU A 75 9.98 28.13 -9.24
CA GLU A 75 11.41 27.92 -9.22
C GLU A 75 11.76 26.52 -9.74
N THR A 76 12.72 26.45 -10.66
CA THR A 76 13.12 25.20 -11.32
C THR A 76 14.46 24.65 -10.85
N ASP A 77 15.27 25.49 -10.20
CA ASP A 77 16.55 25.09 -9.61
C ASP A 77 16.35 24.87 -8.11
N LEU A 78 16.20 23.60 -7.72
CA LEU A 78 15.90 23.22 -6.34
C LEU A 78 17.05 22.49 -5.64
N GLU A 79 18.21 22.38 -6.29
CA GLU A 79 19.39 21.65 -5.78
C GLU A 79 19.79 22.14 -4.37
N ALA A 80 19.67 23.44 -4.12
CA ALA A 80 19.98 24.04 -2.82
C ALA A 80 19.07 23.56 -1.67
N TYR A 81 17.86 23.06 -1.98
CA TYR A 81 16.90 22.58 -0.98
C TYR A 81 16.95 21.06 -0.77
N PHE A 82 17.65 20.35 -1.66
CA PHE A 82 17.88 18.91 -1.58
C PHE A 82 19.39 18.63 -1.57
N PRO A 83 20.14 19.13 -0.57
CA PRO A 83 21.56 18.83 -0.46
C PRO A 83 21.70 17.33 -0.45
N ALA A 84 22.49 16.79 -1.39
CA ALA A 84 22.55 15.37 -1.64
C ALA A 84 22.67 14.60 -0.32
N PRO A 85 21.66 13.79 0.07
CA PRO A 85 21.89 12.84 1.14
C PRO A 85 23.10 12.00 0.71
N ALA A 86 23.89 11.50 1.66
CA ALA A 86 24.66 10.29 1.38
C ALA A 86 23.66 9.33 0.75
N ALA A 87 23.83 9.03 -0.55
CA ALA A 87 22.78 8.45 -1.37
C ALA A 87 22.13 7.34 -0.54
N PRO A 88 20.81 7.39 -0.24
CA PRO A 88 20.20 6.25 0.38
C PRO A 88 20.55 5.09 -0.54
N GLN A 89 21.33 4.15 -0.02
CA GLN A 89 21.56 2.90 -0.70
C GLN A 89 20.18 2.28 -0.75
N LEU A 90 19.50 2.50 -1.88
CA LEU A 90 18.36 1.70 -2.26
C LEU A 90 18.85 0.26 -2.06
N PRO A 91 18.12 -0.58 -1.32
CA PRO A 91 18.51 -1.96 -1.20
C PRO A 91 18.76 -2.48 -2.61
N ASP A 92 19.95 -3.08 -2.82
CA ASP A 92 20.24 -3.71 -4.09
C ASP A 92 19.06 -4.61 -4.42
N MET A 93 18.42 -4.35 -5.56
CA MET A 93 17.30 -5.16 -5.98
C MET A 93 17.80 -6.61 -6.04
N PRO A 94 17.09 -7.55 -5.41
CA PRO A 94 17.56 -8.91 -5.32
C PRO A 94 17.80 -9.44 -6.73
N ASP A 95 19.03 -9.88 -6.98
CA ASP A 95 19.41 -10.53 -8.22
C ASP A 95 18.56 -11.79 -8.38
N LYS A 96 17.64 -11.76 -9.35
CA LYS A 96 16.75 -12.89 -9.68
C LYS A 96 17.49 -14.03 -10.40
N SER A 97 18.80 -13.93 -10.63
CA SER A 97 19.58 -14.97 -11.30
C SER A 97 19.69 -16.30 -10.53
N GLY A 98 19.15 -16.42 -9.31
CA GLY A 98 19.35 -17.58 -8.43
C GLY A 98 18.12 -18.29 -7.84
N LYS A 99 16.86 -17.88 -8.10
CA LYS A 99 15.69 -18.56 -7.50
C LYS A 99 14.94 -19.42 -8.53
N SER A 100 15.08 -20.74 -8.41
CA SER A 100 14.56 -21.75 -9.33
C SER A 100 13.15 -22.25 -8.97
N GLY A 101 12.18 -21.36 -8.80
CA GLY A 101 10.81 -21.74 -8.47
C GLY A 101 9.82 -20.61 -8.66
N LEU A 102 8.61 -20.94 -9.14
CA LEU A 102 7.51 -20.00 -9.29
C LEU A 102 7.15 -19.39 -7.93
N LYS A 103 7.11 -18.06 -7.82
CA LYS A 103 6.62 -17.36 -6.63
C LYS A 103 5.32 -16.62 -6.94
N ILE A 104 4.20 -17.13 -6.44
CA ILE A 104 2.86 -16.53 -6.55
C ILE A 104 2.59 -15.69 -5.31
N LEU A 105 2.38 -14.38 -5.47
CA LEU A 105 1.94 -13.50 -4.39
C LEU A 105 0.41 -13.35 -4.43
N VAL A 106 -0.27 -13.76 -3.35
CA VAL A 106 -1.70 -13.54 -3.12
C VAL A 106 -1.85 -12.38 -2.14
N LEU A 107 -2.32 -11.25 -2.65
CA LEU A 107 -2.50 -10.00 -1.91
C LEU A 107 -3.99 -9.79 -1.60
N GLY A 108 -4.35 -9.89 -0.32
CA GLY A 108 -5.64 -9.42 0.15
C GLY A 108 -5.58 -7.91 0.40
N ILE A 109 -6.52 -7.15 -0.13
CA ILE A 109 -6.66 -5.71 0.13
C ILE A 109 -7.98 -5.48 0.85
N GLY A 110 -7.99 -4.52 1.78
CA GLY A 110 -9.22 -4.08 2.43
C GLY A 110 -9.02 -3.62 3.87
N ASN A 111 -10.08 -3.01 4.40
CA ASN A 111 -10.16 -2.65 5.81
C ASN A 111 -11.23 -3.48 6.50
N THR A 112 -10.81 -4.40 7.36
CA THR A 112 -11.71 -5.29 8.13
C THR A 112 -12.60 -4.55 9.12
N LEU A 113 -12.32 -3.26 9.41
CA LEU A 113 -13.18 -2.41 10.23
C LEU A 113 -14.35 -1.78 9.45
N LEU A 114 -14.38 -1.96 8.13
CA LEU A 114 -15.32 -1.31 7.21
C LEU A 114 -16.18 -2.31 6.42
N ALA A 115 -16.68 -3.34 7.12
CA ALA A 115 -17.62 -4.35 6.64
C ALA A 115 -17.15 -5.01 5.34
N ASP A 116 -17.88 -4.83 4.23
CA ASP A 116 -17.56 -5.51 2.96
C ASP A 116 -16.23 -5.05 2.36
N GLU A 117 -15.68 -3.89 2.78
CA GLU A 117 -14.35 -3.46 2.34
C GLU A 117 -13.25 -4.43 2.80
N GLY A 118 -13.47 -5.15 3.91
CA GLY A 118 -12.53 -6.14 4.43
C GLY A 118 -12.53 -7.48 3.68
N VAL A 119 -13.37 -7.66 2.66
CA VAL A 119 -13.58 -8.96 2.01
C VAL A 119 -12.29 -9.55 1.42
N GLY A 120 -11.40 -8.73 0.87
CA GLY A 120 -10.14 -9.21 0.30
C GLY A 120 -9.24 -9.88 1.35
N ILE A 121 -9.17 -9.31 2.56
CA ILE A 121 -8.45 -9.89 3.69
C ILE A 121 -9.08 -11.21 4.14
N VAL A 122 -10.42 -11.24 4.28
CA VAL A 122 -11.16 -12.44 4.70
C VAL A 122 -10.93 -13.59 3.71
N VAL A 123 -11.04 -13.33 2.41
CA VAL A 123 -10.83 -14.33 1.35
C VAL A 123 -9.38 -14.82 1.34
N MET A 124 -8.40 -13.92 1.48
CA MET A 124 -6.99 -14.32 1.53
C MET A 124 -6.71 -15.25 2.72
N GLN A 125 -7.27 -14.95 3.90
CA GLN A 125 -7.13 -15.81 5.09
C GLN A 125 -7.79 -17.18 4.88
N GLU A 126 -8.98 -17.22 4.27
CA GLU A 126 -9.67 -18.46 3.90
C GLU A 126 -8.87 -19.30 2.91
N LEU A 127 -8.30 -18.67 1.88
CA LEU A 127 -7.44 -19.36 0.91
C LEU A 127 -6.18 -19.92 1.57
N LYS A 128 -5.54 -19.15 2.45
CA LYS A 128 -4.37 -19.60 3.22
C LYS A 128 -4.70 -20.81 4.09
N ALA A 129 -5.87 -20.83 4.72
CA ALA A 129 -6.33 -21.97 5.52
C ALA A 129 -6.60 -23.23 4.66
N ARG A 130 -7.11 -23.06 3.42
CA ARG A 130 -7.44 -24.17 2.52
C ARG A 130 -6.25 -24.75 1.77
N LEU A 131 -5.36 -23.88 1.28
CA LEU A 131 -4.21 -24.27 0.46
C LEU A 131 -3.00 -24.67 1.32
N GLY A 132 -2.98 -24.29 2.60
CA GLY A 132 -1.89 -24.62 3.51
C GLY A 132 -0.60 -23.87 3.18
N ALA A 133 0.53 -24.39 3.67
CA ALA A 133 1.86 -23.86 3.39
C ALA A 133 2.38 -24.42 2.06
N ASP A 134 1.77 -24.00 0.95
CA ASP A 134 2.31 -24.30 -0.38
C ASP A 134 3.54 -23.42 -0.62
N GLU A 135 4.70 -24.03 -0.90
CA GLU A 135 5.98 -23.31 -0.91
C GLU A 135 6.09 -22.28 -2.05
N ASP A 136 5.26 -22.40 -3.08
CA ASP A 136 5.20 -21.50 -4.23
C ASP A 136 4.20 -20.34 -4.05
N ILE A 137 3.42 -20.30 -2.96
CA ILE A 137 2.46 -19.24 -2.67
C ILE A 137 2.85 -18.44 -1.43
N GLU A 138 3.00 -17.13 -1.61
CA GLU A 138 3.10 -16.16 -0.52
C GLU A 138 1.77 -15.44 -0.34
N PHE A 139 1.21 -15.49 0.87
CA PHE A 139 0.02 -14.72 1.24
C PHE A 139 0.44 -13.47 2.01
N LEU A 140 0.03 -12.30 1.52
CA LEU A 140 0.34 -11.01 2.13
C LEU A 140 -0.94 -10.21 2.38
N ASP A 141 -1.09 -9.72 3.60
CA ASP A 141 -2.11 -8.74 3.97
C ASP A 141 -1.65 -7.36 3.49
N GLY A 142 -2.34 -6.84 2.47
CA GLY A 142 -2.09 -5.53 1.90
C GLY A 142 -2.76 -4.39 2.67
N GLY A 143 -3.67 -4.70 3.61
CA GLY A 143 -4.47 -3.74 4.36
C GLY A 143 -5.04 -2.65 3.46
N THR A 144 -4.75 -1.39 3.82
CA THR A 144 -5.17 -0.21 3.06
C THR A 144 -4.17 0.28 2.01
N LEU A 145 -3.27 -0.60 1.58
CA LEU A 145 -2.17 -0.37 0.64
C LEU A 145 -1.09 0.60 1.15
N SER A 146 0.17 0.21 0.96
CA SER A 146 1.34 1.03 1.28
C SER A 146 2.40 0.84 0.20
N PHE A 147 3.26 1.83 0.01
CA PHE A 147 4.41 1.74 -0.90
C PHE A 147 5.37 0.59 -0.55
N THR A 148 5.31 0.09 0.68
CA THR A 148 6.06 -1.11 1.12
C THR A 148 5.71 -2.36 0.32
N LEU A 149 4.55 -2.39 -0.35
CA LEU A 149 4.12 -3.51 -1.20
C LEU A 149 4.87 -3.56 -2.55
N ALA A 150 5.57 -2.50 -2.95
CA ALA A 150 6.30 -2.48 -4.22
C ALA A 150 7.39 -3.56 -4.28
N VAL A 151 8.09 -3.80 -3.16
CA VAL A 151 9.15 -4.82 -3.06
C VAL A 151 8.59 -6.24 -3.26
N PRO A 152 7.61 -6.75 -2.46
CA PRO A 152 7.09 -8.10 -2.64
C PRO A 152 6.44 -8.29 -4.03
N ILE A 153 5.78 -7.26 -4.58
CA ILE A 153 5.25 -7.30 -5.95
C ILE A 153 6.38 -7.42 -6.98
N SER A 154 7.49 -6.71 -6.77
CA SER A 154 8.64 -6.77 -7.66
C SER A 154 9.36 -8.13 -7.61
N GLU A 155 9.25 -8.84 -6.49
CA GLU A 155 9.92 -10.12 -6.30
C GLU A 155 9.14 -11.31 -6.87
N CYS A 156 7.81 -11.24 -6.94
CA CYS A 156 7.00 -12.36 -7.40
C CYS A 156 7.03 -12.57 -8.93
N ASP A 157 6.67 -13.78 -9.35
CA ASP A 157 6.52 -14.14 -10.77
C ASP A 157 5.07 -14.05 -11.23
N ALA A 158 4.14 -14.18 -10.28
CA ALA A 158 2.72 -14.01 -10.49
C ALA A 158 2.06 -13.28 -9.32
N LEU A 159 1.07 -12.44 -9.63
CA LEU A 159 0.34 -11.62 -8.65
C LEU A 159 -1.15 -11.90 -8.74
N LEU A 160 -1.77 -12.27 -7.63
CA LEU A 160 -3.22 -12.31 -7.48
C LEU A 160 -3.63 -11.29 -6.42
N VAL A 161 -4.41 -10.29 -6.82
CA VAL A 161 -5.01 -9.30 -5.93
C VAL A 161 -6.47 -9.64 -5.68
N ILE A 162 -6.93 -9.48 -4.45
CA ILE A 162 -8.32 -9.69 -4.05
C ILE A 162 -8.79 -8.44 -3.30
N ASP A 163 -9.83 -7.78 -3.81
CA ASP A 163 -10.29 -6.49 -3.28
C ASP A 163 -11.81 -6.32 -3.40
N ALA A 164 -12.39 -5.51 -2.51
CA ALA A 164 -13.72 -4.97 -2.70
C ALA A 164 -13.67 -3.93 -3.82
N ALA A 165 -14.54 -4.07 -4.82
CA ALA A 165 -14.56 -3.18 -5.98
C ALA A 165 -15.99 -2.83 -6.38
N GLU A 166 -16.22 -1.57 -6.76
CA GLU A 166 -17.51 -1.14 -7.29
C GLU A 166 -17.62 -1.59 -8.75
N LEU A 167 -18.36 -2.68 -8.97
CA LEU A 167 -18.53 -3.29 -10.29
C LEU A 167 -19.83 -2.82 -10.99
N GLY A 168 -20.65 -2.01 -10.31
CA GLY A 168 -21.99 -1.64 -10.78
C GLY A 168 -22.92 -2.85 -10.90
N ALA A 169 -22.72 -3.88 -10.08
CA ALA A 169 -23.45 -5.14 -10.11
C ALA A 169 -24.24 -5.38 -8.80
N THR A 170 -24.89 -6.53 -8.68
CA THR A 170 -25.55 -6.91 -7.42
C THR A 170 -24.49 -7.26 -6.36
N PRO A 171 -24.70 -6.94 -5.08
CA PRO A 171 -23.74 -7.27 -4.03
C PRO A 171 -23.36 -8.74 -3.97
N GLY A 172 -22.08 -9.02 -3.70
CA GLY A 172 -21.50 -10.36 -3.76
C GLY A 172 -21.11 -10.82 -5.17
N THR A 173 -21.39 -10.03 -6.22
CA THR A 173 -20.91 -10.35 -7.58
C THR A 173 -19.40 -10.36 -7.60
N VAL A 174 -18.83 -11.42 -8.16
CA VAL A 174 -17.40 -11.62 -8.32
C VAL A 174 -17.02 -11.42 -9.78
N ARG A 175 -15.96 -10.66 -10.05
CA ARG A 175 -15.35 -10.57 -11.39
C ARG A 175 -13.84 -10.68 -11.30
N SER A 176 -13.24 -11.40 -12.23
CA SER A 176 -11.80 -11.52 -12.37
C SER A 176 -11.30 -10.77 -13.61
N PHE A 177 -10.20 -10.06 -13.45
CA PHE A 177 -9.50 -9.34 -14.51
C PHE A 177 -8.07 -9.87 -14.57
N GLU A 178 -7.62 -10.36 -15.72
CA GLU A 178 -6.29 -10.98 -15.87
C GLU A 178 -5.43 -10.20 -16.88
N GLY A 179 -4.13 -10.12 -16.61
CA GLY A 179 -3.16 -9.47 -17.49
C GLY A 179 -3.53 -8.01 -17.81
N GLU A 180 -3.62 -7.68 -19.09
CA GLU A 180 -3.98 -6.32 -19.54
C GLU A 180 -5.40 -5.89 -19.12
N ALA A 181 -6.31 -6.85 -18.86
CA ALA A 181 -7.64 -6.50 -18.36
C ALA A 181 -7.57 -5.97 -16.93
N MET A 182 -6.67 -6.51 -16.09
CA MET A 182 -6.38 -5.96 -14.76
C MET A 182 -5.83 -4.53 -14.88
N ASP A 183 -4.86 -4.33 -15.77
CA ASP A 183 -4.24 -3.01 -15.99
C ASP A 183 -5.26 -1.95 -16.43
N ARG A 184 -6.15 -2.33 -17.33
CA ARG A 184 -7.22 -1.45 -17.83
C ARG A 184 -8.19 -1.10 -16.71
N PHE A 185 -8.61 -2.09 -15.92
CA PHE A 185 -9.50 -1.89 -14.78
C PHE A 185 -8.92 -0.86 -13.79
N LEU A 186 -7.63 -0.99 -13.44
CA LEU A 186 -6.94 -0.03 -12.56
C LEU A 186 -6.83 1.39 -13.16
N GLY A 187 -6.74 1.51 -14.49
CA GLY A 187 -6.62 2.80 -15.17
C GLY A 187 -7.95 3.54 -15.38
N GLU A 188 -9.04 2.82 -15.61
CA GLU A 188 -10.36 3.36 -15.97
C GLU A 188 -11.22 3.73 -14.73
N ASN A 189 -11.08 3.01 -13.62
CA ASN A 189 -11.91 3.17 -12.42
C ASN A 189 -11.36 4.18 -11.40
N ARG A 190 -11.01 5.39 -11.83
CA ARG A 190 -10.48 6.45 -10.91
C ARG A 190 -11.45 6.97 -9.84
N LYS A 191 -12.63 6.37 -9.65
CA LYS A 191 -13.75 6.97 -8.91
C LYS A 191 -14.29 6.15 -7.72
N SER A 192 -13.81 4.94 -7.43
CA SER A 192 -14.57 4.06 -6.53
C SER A 192 -13.87 3.44 -5.32
N SER A 193 -12.56 3.49 -5.14
CA SER A 193 -11.98 3.27 -3.80
C SER A 193 -10.63 3.96 -3.62
N VAL A 194 -10.28 4.28 -2.36
CA VAL A 194 -8.94 4.79 -1.99
C VAL A 194 -7.84 3.77 -2.35
N HIS A 195 -8.20 2.49 -2.39
CA HIS A 195 -7.30 1.38 -2.64
C HIS A 195 -6.96 1.20 -4.14
N GLU A 196 -7.90 1.43 -5.05
CA GLU A 196 -7.63 1.38 -6.49
C GLU A 196 -6.58 2.42 -6.92
N VAL A 197 -6.58 3.60 -6.27
CA VAL A 197 -5.55 4.64 -6.46
C VAL A 197 -4.18 4.14 -5.99
N GLY A 198 -4.11 3.50 -4.83
CA GLY A 198 -2.86 2.96 -4.28
C GLY A 198 -2.23 1.88 -5.16
N LEU A 199 -3.02 1.00 -5.77
CA LEU A 199 -2.49 -0.06 -6.63
C LEU A 199 -2.02 0.47 -8.00
N LEU A 200 -2.64 1.54 -8.50
CA LEU A 200 -2.17 2.23 -9.71
C LEU A 200 -0.81 2.94 -9.47
N ASP A 201 -0.64 3.56 -8.32
CA ASP A 201 0.63 4.19 -7.92
C ASP A 201 1.73 3.13 -7.74
N LEU A 202 1.41 2.01 -7.08
CA LEU A 202 2.31 0.85 -6.97
C LEU A 202 2.72 0.31 -8.34
N ARG A 203 1.77 0.17 -9.28
CA ARG A 203 2.08 -0.22 -10.66
C ARG A 203 3.02 0.78 -11.34
N SER A 204 2.78 2.08 -11.16
CA SER A 204 3.61 3.13 -11.74
C SER A 204 5.04 3.07 -11.21
N ILE A 205 5.20 2.87 -9.90
CA ILE A 205 6.51 2.65 -9.27
C ILE A 205 7.17 1.39 -9.79
N SER A 206 6.44 0.27 -9.84
CA SER A 206 6.91 -1.01 -10.38
C SER A 206 7.39 -0.90 -11.83
N LEU A 207 6.71 -0.11 -12.68
CA LEU A 207 7.13 0.13 -14.05
C LEU A 207 8.40 1.00 -14.13
N LEU A 208 8.53 2.01 -13.25
CA LEU A 208 9.72 2.85 -13.15
C LEU A 208 10.93 2.08 -12.63
N THR A 209 10.73 1.14 -11.71
CA THR A 209 11.77 0.25 -11.16
C THR A 209 12.00 -1.00 -12.01
N GLY A 210 11.26 -1.14 -13.11
CA GLY A 210 11.50 -2.14 -14.16
C GLY A 210 10.87 -3.51 -13.94
N TYR A 211 9.98 -3.68 -12.94
CA TYR A 211 9.36 -4.98 -12.70
C TYR A 211 7.89 -4.90 -12.29
N TRP A 212 7.02 -5.38 -13.19
CA TRP A 212 5.59 -5.63 -12.98
C TRP A 212 5.26 -7.07 -13.40
N PRO A 213 4.60 -7.90 -12.57
CA PRO A 213 4.39 -9.31 -12.89
C PRO A 213 3.62 -9.54 -14.21
N GLN A 214 4.20 -10.36 -15.08
CA GLN A 214 3.57 -10.72 -16.37
C GLN A 214 2.26 -11.48 -16.16
N ARG A 215 2.26 -12.43 -15.24
CA ARG A 215 1.06 -13.12 -14.78
C ARG A 215 0.48 -12.34 -13.62
N ARG A 216 -0.67 -11.70 -13.86
CA ARG A 216 -1.34 -10.94 -12.83
C ARG A 216 -2.84 -11.04 -12.98
N ALA A 217 -3.54 -10.96 -11.86
CA ALA A 217 -4.97 -10.94 -11.83
C ALA A 217 -5.50 -10.13 -10.66
N LEU A 218 -6.68 -9.57 -10.82
CA LEU A 218 -7.48 -8.94 -9.78
C LEU A 218 -8.83 -9.66 -9.72
N ILE A 219 -9.23 -10.08 -8.53
CA ILE A 219 -10.62 -10.44 -8.23
C ILE A 219 -11.26 -9.25 -7.51
N GLY A 220 -12.22 -8.63 -8.18
CA GLY A 220 -13.08 -7.60 -7.60
C GLY A 220 -14.38 -8.21 -7.09
N ILE A 221 -14.80 -7.81 -5.88
CA ILE A 221 -16.05 -8.23 -5.27
C ILE A 221 -16.94 -7.01 -5.04
N GLN A 222 -18.17 -7.03 -5.58
CA GLN A 222 -19.15 -5.96 -5.36
C GLN A 222 -19.59 -5.92 -3.89
N PRO A 223 -19.32 -4.82 -3.14
CA PRO A 223 -19.82 -4.68 -1.77
C PRO A 223 -21.32 -4.36 -1.76
N ALA A 224 -22.00 -4.72 -0.67
CA ALA A 224 -23.34 -4.23 -0.35
C ALA A 224 -23.28 -2.99 0.55
N PHE A 225 -22.31 -2.96 1.48
CA PHE A 225 -22.15 -1.89 2.46
C PHE A 225 -20.68 -1.67 2.80
N VAL A 226 -20.23 -0.43 2.67
CA VAL A 226 -18.91 0.04 3.12
C VAL A 226 -19.13 1.09 4.21
N GLY A 227 -18.70 0.76 5.42
CA GLY A 227 -18.88 1.58 6.62
C GLY A 227 -18.55 0.78 7.87
N TRP A 228 -18.50 1.44 9.02
CA TRP A 228 -18.10 0.83 10.28
C TRP A 228 -18.84 -0.48 10.57
N GLY A 229 -18.07 -1.55 10.73
CA GLY A 229 -18.55 -2.89 11.03
C GLY A 229 -17.46 -3.92 10.77
N GLU A 230 -17.41 -4.97 11.58
CA GLU A 230 -16.40 -6.04 11.44
C GLU A 230 -16.90 -7.26 10.67
N ALA A 231 -18.21 -7.30 10.38
CA ALA A 231 -18.85 -8.41 9.69
C ALA A 231 -19.14 -8.06 8.24
N LEU A 232 -18.87 -9.01 7.35
CA LEU A 232 -19.36 -8.98 5.96
C LEU A 232 -20.88 -9.04 5.94
N THR A 233 -21.49 -8.37 4.96
CA THR A 233 -22.92 -8.49 4.73
C THR A 233 -23.29 -9.90 4.25
N PRO A 234 -24.54 -10.35 4.47
CA PRO A 234 -24.96 -11.69 4.06
C PRO A 234 -24.73 -11.99 2.57
N ALA A 235 -24.88 -10.98 1.70
CA ALA A 235 -24.67 -11.13 0.27
C ALA A 235 -23.21 -11.45 -0.06
N VAL A 236 -22.26 -10.71 0.52
CA VAL A 236 -20.83 -10.92 0.30
C VAL A 236 -20.34 -12.19 1.00
N ALA A 237 -20.79 -12.45 2.23
CA ALA A 237 -20.47 -13.68 2.95
C ALA A 237 -20.91 -14.95 2.20
N THR A 238 -22.10 -14.92 1.57
CA THR A 238 -22.60 -16.05 0.76
C THR A 238 -21.74 -16.30 -0.48
N ALA A 239 -21.07 -15.27 -1.01
CA ALA A 239 -20.21 -15.37 -2.18
C ALA A 239 -18.80 -15.89 -1.87
N LEU A 240 -18.38 -15.98 -0.59
CA LEU A 240 -17.02 -16.40 -0.20
C LEU A 240 -16.55 -17.71 -0.84
N PRO A 241 -17.37 -18.79 -0.92
CA PRO A 241 -16.96 -20.02 -1.59
C PRO A 241 -16.63 -19.80 -3.07
N ASP A 242 -17.45 -19.02 -3.78
CA ASP A 242 -17.25 -18.73 -5.20
C ASP A 242 -16.01 -17.87 -5.44
N ILE A 243 -15.76 -16.89 -4.56
CA ILE A 243 -14.55 -16.06 -4.61
C ILE A 243 -13.30 -16.94 -4.41
N CYS A 244 -13.31 -17.82 -3.41
CA CYS A 244 -12.19 -18.74 -3.16
C CYS A 244 -11.96 -19.70 -4.34
N ASN A 245 -13.02 -20.22 -4.95
CA ASN A 245 -12.92 -21.09 -6.12
C ASN A 245 -12.33 -20.35 -7.33
N ALA A 246 -12.74 -19.10 -7.56
CA ALA A 246 -12.18 -18.26 -8.62
C ALA A 246 -10.68 -18.01 -8.40
N ALA A 247 -10.27 -17.68 -7.17
CA ALA A 247 -8.88 -17.48 -6.78
C ALA A 247 -8.03 -18.74 -6.98
N ALA A 248 -8.49 -19.90 -6.48
CA ALA A 248 -7.81 -21.18 -6.67
C ALA A 248 -7.66 -21.53 -8.16
N GLY A 249 -8.68 -21.24 -8.98
CA GLY A 249 -8.62 -21.42 -10.42
C GLY A 249 -7.56 -20.55 -11.11
N ILE A 250 -7.41 -19.29 -10.69
CA ILE A 250 -6.36 -18.39 -11.20
C ILE A 250 -4.97 -18.88 -10.78
N ILE A 251 -4.79 -19.26 -9.51
CA ILE A 251 -3.52 -19.83 -9.00
C ILE A 251 -3.13 -21.07 -9.82
N GLY A 252 -4.08 -21.96 -10.10
CA GLY A 252 -3.86 -23.12 -10.98
C GLY A 252 -3.40 -22.73 -12.39
N ARG A 253 -4.00 -21.69 -12.99
CA ARG A 253 -3.56 -21.16 -14.30
C ARG A 253 -2.15 -20.56 -14.25
N PHE A 254 -1.81 -19.85 -13.18
CA PHE A 254 -0.46 -19.31 -13.01
C PHE A 254 0.60 -20.42 -12.96
N ARG A 255 0.31 -21.52 -12.26
CA ARG A 255 1.18 -22.72 -12.23
C ARG A 255 1.36 -23.35 -13.61
N LEU A 256 0.26 -23.57 -14.34
CA LEU A 256 0.30 -24.16 -15.68
C LEU A 256 1.07 -23.28 -16.68
N GLY A 257 0.88 -21.97 -16.62
CA GLY A 257 1.60 -21.01 -17.47
C GLY A 257 3.12 -21.02 -17.21
N ALA A 258 3.56 -21.33 -15.98
CA ALA A 258 4.99 -21.49 -15.67
C ALA A 258 5.59 -22.70 -16.37
N GLY A 259 4.86 -23.83 -16.35
CA GLY A 259 5.32 -25.09 -16.92
C GLY A 259 5.51 -25.02 -18.44
N LEU A 260 4.64 -24.30 -19.15
CA LEU A 260 4.76 -24.10 -20.61
C LEU A 260 5.98 -23.25 -20.99
N GLN A 261 6.26 -22.18 -20.25
CA GLN A 261 7.44 -21.33 -20.50
C GLN A 261 8.76 -22.05 -20.22
N ALA A 262 8.80 -22.92 -19.20
CA ALA A 262 9.98 -23.72 -18.91
C ALA A 262 10.30 -24.72 -20.03
N LEU A 263 9.28 -25.28 -20.69
CA LEU A 263 9.47 -26.20 -21.83
C LEU A 263 9.97 -25.47 -23.09
N ASP A 264 9.48 -24.26 -23.36
CA ASP A 264 9.93 -23.45 -24.50
C ASP A 264 11.37 -22.94 -24.34
N GLN A 265 11.86 -22.73 -23.11
CA GLN A 265 13.26 -22.33 -22.85
C GLN A 265 14.27 -23.49 -22.89
N MET A 266 13.80 -24.74 -22.88
CA MET A 266 14.63 -25.95 -22.97
C MET A 266 14.76 -26.50 -24.40
N SER A 267 14.08 -25.87 -25.37
CA SER A 267 14.04 -26.27 -26.79
C SER A 267 14.89 -25.35 -27.66
#